data_AF-A0A821JAI6-F1
#
_entry.id   AF-A0A821JAI6-F1
#
_cell.length_a   1.000
_cell.length_b   1.000
_cell.length_c   1.000
_cell.angle_alpha   90.00
_cell.angle_beta   90.00
_cell.angle_gamma   90.00
#
_symmetry.space_group_name_H-M   'P 1'
#
loop_
_entity.id
_entity.type
_entity.pdbx_description
1 polymer ?
#
loop_
_entity_poly.entity_id
_entity_poly.type
_entity_poly.pdbx_seq_one_letter_code
_entity_poly.pdbx_strand_id
1 'polypeptide(L)'
;DKFEGQTSINRNRENSNNNFKESENYETEVDPNDHVDIELWNKLNEQDKKNMPEINDYSDEIVAIKWLKWCVRIEQRYTQVSVLLSWNYQTNITEENQKAITNQNLIRSPFSRLTLPIAKKFNEYMKYSKNDDLKRIFGRLAAGTISNNDDDVKKTSKLHGQLEDIYSTTK
;
A
#
# COMPACT_ATOMS: atom_id res chain seq x y z
N ASP A 1 29.58 -46.01 -43.99
CA ASP A 1 28.11 -46.03 -43.99
C ASP A 1 27.59 -46.01 -42.56
N LYS A 2 26.61 -45.22 -42.12
CA LYS A 2 25.90 -44.02 -42.61
C LYS A 2 24.90 -43.67 -41.48
N PHE A 3 24.80 -42.38 -41.12
CA PHE A 3 23.70 -41.67 -40.42
C PHE A 3 23.27 -42.12 -39.01
N GLU A 4 23.53 -41.34 -37.96
CA GLU A 4 22.76 -40.15 -37.49
C GLU A 4 21.27 -40.42 -37.21
N GLY A 5 20.95 -40.62 -35.92
CA GLY A 5 19.59 -40.61 -35.39
C GLY A 5 19.43 -39.45 -34.42
N GLN A 6 18.92 -38.32 -34.93
CA GLN A 6 18.57 -37.13 -34.17
C GLN A 6 17.28 -37.39 -33.38
N THR A 7 17.33 -37.31 -32.05
CA THR A 7 16.12 -37.28 -31.20
C THR A 7 15.66 -35.84 -31.04
N SER A 8 14.64 -35.48 -31.81
CA SER A 8 13.98 -34.18 -31.77
C SER A 8 13.26 -33.95 -30.44
N ILE A 9 13.72 -32.96 -29.67
CA ILE A 9 13.02 -32.44 -28.50
C ILE A 9 11.82 -31.64 -29.00
N ASN A 10 10.64 -32.21 -28.83
CA ASN A 10 9.36 -31.60 -29.15
C ASN A 10 9.04 -30.51 -28.09
N ARG A 11 9.42 -29.26 -28.34
CA ARG A 11 8.98 -28.11 -27.54
C ARG A 11 7.61 -27.65 -28.05
N ASN A 12 6.55 -28.18 -27.46
CA ASN A 12 5.23 -27.55 -27.52
C ASN A 12 5.26 -26.28 -26.67
N ARG A 13 5.59 -25.17 -27.33
CA ARG A 13 5.46 -23.81 -26.81
C ARG A 13 4.12 -23.28 -27.30
N GLU A 14 3.04 -23.72 -26.66
CA GLU A 14 1.72 -23.18 -26.95
C GLU A 14 1.48 -21.90 -26.15
N ASN A 15 1.50 -20.80 -26.91
CA ASN A 15 0.71 -19.59 -26.76
C ASN A 15 -0.28 -19.55 -25.58
N SER A 16 0.11 -18.92 -24.48
CA SER A 16 -0.83 -18.13 -23.68
C SER A 16 -0.77 -16.69 -24.16
N ASN A 17 -1.55 -16.42 -25.20
CA ASN A 17 -1.77 -15.10 -25.77
C ASN A 17 -2.25 -14.12 -24.69
N ASN A 18 -1.47 -13.04 -24.58
CA ASN A 18 -1.84 -11.75 -24.06
C ASN A 18 -3.29 -11.38 -24.41
N ASN A 19 -4.15 -11.32 -23.39
CA ASN A 19 -5.41 -10.61 -23.43
C ASN A 19 -5.66 -9.98 -22.06
N PHE A 20 -4.70 -9.15 -21.62
CA PHE A 20 -4.97 -8.15 -20.61
C PHE A 20 -5.42 -6.89 -21.34
N LYS A 21 -6.70 -6.85 -21.73
CA LYS A 21 -7.31 -5.63 -22.28
C LYS A 21 -7.39 -4.61 -21.14
N GLU A 22 -6.57 -3.57 -21.26
CA GLU A 22 -6.86 -2.26 -20.70
C GLU A 22 -8.29 -1.84 -21.07
N SER A 23 -9.08 -1.46 -20.07
CA SER A 23 -9.68 -0.13 -19.96
C SER A 23 -10.83 -0.17 -18.95
N GLU A 24 -10.58 0.29 -17.74
CA GLU A 24 -11.55 1.15 -17.05
C GLU A 24 -10.78 2.38 -16.58
N ASN A 25 -11.06 3.48 -17.27
CA ASN A 25 -10.58 4.83 -17.03
C ASN A 25 -10.69 5.20 -15.54
N TYR A 26 -9.54 5.42 -14.91
CA TYR A 26 -9.42 6.35 -13.79
C TYR A 26 -8.11 7.11 -13.94
N GLU A 27 -7.99 7.86 -15.04
CA GLU A 27 -7.08 9.00 -15.12
C GLU A 27 -7.62 10.09 -14.20
N THR A 28 -7.26 10.00 -12.93
CA THR A 28 -6.77 11.20 -12.26
C THR A 28 -5.29 10.95 -12.01
N GLU A 29 -4.49 11.13 -13.06
CA GLU A 29 -3.07 11.45 -12.88
C GLU A 29 -3.02 12.75 -12.07
N VAL A 30 -2.99 12.63 -10.75
CA VAL A 30 -2.79 13.78 -9.88
C VAL A 30 -1.29 14.08 -9.96
N ASP A 31 -0.95 15.22 -10.55
CA ASP A 31 0.42 15.70 -10.65
C ASP A 31 1.07 15.67 -9.25
N PRO A 32 2.28 15.12 -9.06
CA PRO A 32 2.97 15.18 -7.78
C PRO A 32 3.29 16.62 -7.31
N ASN A 33 3.14 17.63 -8.18
CA ASN A 33 3.18 19.06 -7.86
C ASN A 33 1.77 19.70 -7.76
N ASP A 34 0.71 18.96 -8.08
CA ASP A 34 -0.65 19.44 -7.83
C ASP A 34 -0.83 19.58 -6.32
N HIS A 35 -1.51 20.65 -5.91
CA HIS A 35 -1.80 20.86 -4.50
C HIS A 35 -2.52 19.63 -3.94
N VAL A 36 -1.89 18.93 -2.99
CA VAL A 36 -2.54 17.82 -2.29
C VAL A 36 -3.71 18.41 -1.50
N ASP A 37 -4.90 18.30 -2.07
CA ASP A 37 -6.14 18.61 -1.39
C ASP A 37 -6.44 17.48 -0.41
N ILE A 38 -6.00 17.69 0.83
CA ILE A 38 -6.13 16.74 1.94
C ILE A 38 -7.61 16.37 2.15
N GLU A 39 -8.53 17.32 2.01
CA GLU A 39 -9.96 17.07 2.20
C GLU A 39 -10.52 16.19 1.09
N LEU A 40 -10.20 16.50 -0.17
CA LEU A 40 -10.56 15.69 -1.32
C LEU A 40 -10.04 14.27 -1.18
N TRP A 41 -8.79 14.10 -0.77
CA TRP A 41 -8.16 12.78 -0.68
C TRP A 41 -8.72 11.95 0.47
N ASN A 42 -9.02 12.58 1.60
CA ASN A 42 -9.72 11.91 2.69
C ASN A 42 -11.13 11.47 2.24
N LYS A 43 -11.85 12.31 1.49
CA LYS A 43 -13.16 11.95 0.92
C LYS A 43 -13.07 10.77 -0.05
N LEU A 44 -12.09 10.77 -0.96
CA LEU A 44 -11.86 9.67 -1.90
C LEU A 44 -11.50 8.36 -1.17
N ASN A 45 -10.69 8.44 -0.11
CA ASN A 45 -10.35 7.29 0.72
C ASN A 45 -11.59 6.70 1.41
N GLU A 46 -12.46 7.54 1.98
CA GLU A 46 -13.72 7.07 2.58
C GLU A 46 -14.68 6.47 1.56
N GLN A 47 -14.67 6.94 0.31
CA GLN A 47 -15.42 6.32 -0.78
C GLN A 47 -14.83 4.96 -1.16
N ASP A 48 -13.53 4.87 -1.40
CA ASP A 48 -12.87 3.62 -1.77
C ASP A 48 -12.97 2.56 -0.67
N LYS A 49 -12.93 2.96 0.62
CA LYS A 49 -13.13 2.04 1.74
C LYS A 49 -14.47 1.31 1.69
N LYS A 50 -15.53 1.98 1.20
CA LYS A 50 -16.86 1.36 1.01
C LYS A 50 -16.88 0.36 -0.14
N ASN A 51 -15.96 0.49 -1.09
CA ASN A 51 -15.82 -0.35 -2.27
C ASN A 51 -14.69 -1.38 -2.10
N MET A 52 -14.41 -1.81 -0.86
CA MET A 52 -13.42 -2.85 -0.60
C MET A 52 -13.80 -4.14 -1.36
N PRO A 53 -12.89 -4.76 -2.13
CA PRO A 53 -13.16 -6.02 -2.79
C PRO A 53 -13.56 -7.11 -1.81
N GLU A 54 -14.56 -7.90 -2.18
CA GLU A 54 -14.92 -9.11 -1.43
C GLU A 54 -13.77 -10.13 -1.50
N ILE A 55 -13.46 -10.73 -0.36
CA ILE A 55 -12.44 -11.77 -0.24
C ILE A 55 -13.14 -13.08 0.09
N ASN A 56 -13.50 -13.81 -0.96
CA ASN A 56 -14.15 -15.11 -0.87
C ASN A 56 -13.13 -16.27 -0.75
N ASP A 57 -11.91 -16.09 -1.25
CA ASP A 57 -10.82 -17.06 -1.16
C ASP A 57 -9.46 -16.36 -1.00
N TYR A 58 -8.72 -16.69 0.06
CA TYR A 58 -7.39 -16.13 0.33
C TYR A 58 -6.26 -16.84 -0.43
N SER A 59 -6.55 -17.99 -1.05
CA SER A 59 -5.61 -18.74 -1.88
C SER A 59 -5.64 -18.34 -3.36
N ASP A 60 -6.69 -17.64 -3.79
CA ASP A 60 -6.84 -17.17 -5.17
C ASP A 60 -5.99 -15.92 -5.43
N GLU A 61 -5.03 -16.04 -6.35
CA GLU A 61 -4.16 -14.95 -6.78
C GLU A 61 -4.93 -13.78 -7.42
N ILE A 62 -6.05 -14.03 -8.10
CA ILE A 62 -6.88 -12.98 -8.71
C ILE A 62 -7.58 -12.15 -7.63
N VAL A 63 -8.10 -12.80 -6.59
CA VAL A 63 -8.71 -12.12 -5.43
C VAL A 63 -7.65 -11.30 -4.71
N ALA A 64 -6.47 -11.87 -4.48
CA ALA A 64 -5.34 -11.19 -3.86
C ALA A 64 -4.89 -9.95 -4.66
N ILE A 65 -4.78 -10.05 -5.99
CA ILE A 65 -4.43 -8.92 -6.87
C ILE A 65 -5.49 -7.83 -6.82
N LYS A 66 -6.78 -8.18 -6.86
CA LYS A 66 -7.88 -7.20 -6.77
C LYS A 66 -7.82 -6.44 -5.45
N TRP A 67 -7.67 -7.15 -4.33
CA TRP A 67 -7.53 -6.53 -3.02
C TRP A 67 -6.28 -5.66 -2.93
N LEU A 68 -5.13 -6.15 -3.45
CA LEU A 68 -3.87 -5.41 -3.46
C LEU A 68 -3.98 -4.09 -4.22
N LYS A 69 -4.61 -4.09 -5.41
CA LYS A 69 -4.83 -2.87 -6.20
C LYS A 69 -5.68 -1.84 -5.45
N TRP A 70 -6.74 -2.30 -4.78
CA TRP A 70 -7.55 -1.44 -3.92
C TRP A 70 -6.73 -0.86 -2.75
N CYS A 71 -5.96 -1.70 -2.07
CA CYS A 71 -5.14 -1.30 -0.92
C CYS A 71 -4.07 -0.27 -1.32
N VAL A 72 -3.32 -0.52 -2.40
CA VAL A 72 -2.27 0.36 -2.91
C VAL A 72 -2.80 1.74 -3.29
N ARG A 73 -3.96 1.81 -3.93
CA ARG A 73 -4.58 3.09 -4.30
C ARG A 73 -4.87 3.98 -3.10
N ILE A 74 -5.37 3.42 -2.00
CA ILE A 74 -5.63 4.17 -0.77
C ILE A 74 -4.31 4.53 -0.07
N GLU A 75 -3.36 3.60 0.03
CA GLU A 75 -2.04 3.85 0.62
C GLU A 75 -1.24 4.92 -0.12
N GLN A 76 -1.33 4.99 -1.45
CA GLN A 76 -0.71 6.05 -2.24
C GLN A 76 -1.20 7.43 -1.78
N ARG A 77 -2.52 7.60 -1.63
CA ARG A 77 -3.09 8.86 -1.14
C ARG A 77 -2.63 9.17 0.28
N TYR A 78 -2.65 8.19 1.18
CA TYR A 78 -2.12 8.40 2.52
C TYR A 78 -0.64 8.82 2.52
N THR A 79 0.15 8.21 1.64
CA THR A 79 1.58 8.48 1.52
C THR A 79 1.84 9.88 1.03
N GLN A 80 1.20 10.36 -0.04
CA GLN A 80 1.55 11.70 -0.55
C GLN A 80 1.06 12.81 0.41
N VAL A 81 -0.09 12.64 1.09
CA VAL A 81 -0.48 13.54 2.20
C VAL A 81 0.54 13.54 3.32
N SER A 82 1.00 12.35 3.74
CA SER A 82 2.01 12.23 4.79
C SER A 82 3.34 12.89 4.42
N VAL A 83 3.77 12.76 3.16
CA VAL A 83 5.00 13.39 2.66
C VAL A 83 4.87 14.91 2.69
N LEU A 84 3.74 15.47 2.23
CA LEU A 84 3.52 16.91 2.27
C LEU A 84 3.51 17.46 3.70
N LEU A 85 2.79 16.80 4.61
CA LEU A 85 2.71 17.25 6.00
C LEU A 85 4.06 17.15 6.71
N SER A 86 4.82 16.09 6.44
CA SER A 86 6.19 15.93 6.96
C SER A 86 7.12 17.03 6.44
N TRP A 87 7.06 17.33 5.14
CA TRP A 87 7.83 18.42 4.54
C TRP A 87 7.48 19.78 5.16
N ASN A 88 6.19 20.08 5.34
CA ASN A 88 5.74 21.32 5.97
C ASN A 88 6.24 21.45 7.40
N TYR A 89 6.24 20.38 8.19
CA TYR A 89 6.77 20.39 9.55
C TYR A 89 8.29 20.58 9.58
N GLN A 90 9.04 19.84 8.75
CA GLN A 90 10.50 19.91 8.71
C GLN A 90 11.02 21.28 8.22
N THR A 91 10.31 21.92 7.29
CA THR A 91 10.66 23.25 6.77
C THR A 91 10.13 24.40 7.63
N ASN A 92 9.13 24.13 8.48
CA ASN A 92 8.54 25.10 9.39
C ASN A 92 8.02 24.41 10.66
N ILE A 93 8.90 24.25 11.66
CA ILE A 93 8.60 23.53 12.90
C ILE A 93 7.65 24.37 13.76
N THR A 94 6.36 24.02 13.71
CA THR A 94 5.29 24.66 14.49
C THR A 94 4.36 23.61 15.11
N GLU A 95 3.68 23.97 16.20
CA GLU A 95 2.67 23.10 16.83
C GLU A 95 1.53 22.74 15.86
N GLU A 96 1.16 23.64 14.96
CA GLU A 96 0.12 23.43 13.95
C GLU A 96 0.53 22.32 12.96
N ASN A 97 1.76 22.39 12.42
CA ASN A 97 2.28 21.39 11.50
C ASN A 97 2.45 20.02 12.19
N GLN A 98 2.90 20.01 13.46
CA GLN A 98 2.98 18.78 14.26
C GLN A 98 1.59 18.15 14.47
N LYS A 99 0.58 18.99 14.76
CA LYS A 99 -0.81 18.55 14.93
C LYS A 99 -1.38 17.98 13.63
N ALA A 100 -1.04 18.57 12.48
CA ALA A 100 -1.47 18.08 11.18
C ALA A 100 -0.93 16.65 10.91
N ILE A 101 0.35 16.39 11.16
CA ILE A 101 0.95 15.04 11.07
C ILE A 101 0.23 14.07 12.00
N THR A 102 0.01 14.46 13.25
CA THR A 102 -0.66 13.61 14.25
C THR A 102 -2.08 13.25 13.81
N ASN A 103 -2.84 14.23 13.30
CA ASN A 103 -4.19 14.00 12.79
C ASN A 103 -4.18 13.05 11.59
N GLN A 104 -3.22 13.19 10.67
CA GLN A 104 -3.11 12.30 9.53
C GLN A 104 -2.82 10.85 9.95
N ASN A 105 -1.94 10.64 10.94
CA ASN A 105 -1.68 9.31 11.50
C ASN A 105 -2.94 8.69 12.11
N LEU A 106 -3.77 9.49 12.79
CA LEU A 106 -5.05 9.04 13.33
C LEU A 106 -6.06 8.67 12.23
N ILE A 107 -6.09 9.41 11.12
CA ILE A 107 -6.96 9.10 9.96
C ILE A 107 -6.51 7.81 9.26
N ARG A 108 -5.19 7.57 9.16
CA ARG A 108 -4.62 6.37 8.53
C ARG A 108 -4.73 5.12 9.41
N SER A 109 -4.60 5.26 10.72
CA SER A 109 -4.60 4.14 11.69
C SER A 109 -5.75 3.13 11.50
N PRO A 110 -7.03 3.55 11.38
CA PRO A 110 -8.14 2.63 11.11
C PRO A 110 -7.95 1.80 9.82
N PHE A 111 -7.38 2.40 8.78
CA PHE A 111 -7.13 1.70 7.52
C PHE A 111 -6.03 0.65 7.68
N SER A 112 -4.95 0.97 8.39
CA SER A 112 -3.94 -0.03 8.72
C SER A 112 -4.57 -1.18 9.53
N ARG A 113 -5.39 -0.89 10.54
CA ARG A 113 -6.07 -1.91 11.36
C ARG A 113 -6.97 -2.83 10.53
N LEU A 114 -7.61 -2.29 9.50
CA LEU A 114 -8.41 -3.07 8.55
C LEU A 114 -7.53 -3.98 7.67
N THR A 115 -6.43 -3.46 7.15
CA THR A 115 -5.67 -4.11 6.07
C THR A 115 -4.62 -5.11 6.53
N LEU A 116 -3.95 -4.89 7.66
CA LEU A 116 -2.89 -5.80 8.11
C LEU A 116 -3.38 -7.22 8.42
N PRO A 117 -4.51 -7.45 9.12
CA PRO A 117 -5.00 -8.82 9.33
C PRO A 117 -5.29 -9.53 8.01
N ILE A 118 -5.82 -8.81 7.03
CA ILE A 118 -6.09 -9.31 5.69
C ILE A 118 -4.77 -9.67 4.99
N ALA A 119 -3.77 -8.78 5.02
CA ALA A 119 -2.46 -9.02 4.43
C ALA A 119 -1.75 -10.23 5.06
N LYS A 120 -1.81 -10.37 6.39
CA LYS A 120 -1.29 -11.53 7.11
C LYS A 120 -1.95 -12.82 6.64
N LYS A 121 -3.27 -12.79 6.49
CA LYS A 121 -4.03 -13.95 6.03
C LYS A 121 -3.70 -14.30 4.57
N PHE A 122 -3.62 -13.34 3.65
CA PHE A 122 -3.12 -13.61 2.30
C PHE A 122 -1.71 -14.18 2.32
N ASN A 123 -0.80 -13.65 3.14
CA ASN A 123 0.58 -14.14 3.22
C ASN A 123 0.69 -15.62 3.64
N GLU A 124 -0.24 -16.12 4.47
CA GLU A 124 -0.31 -17.55 4.82
C GLU A 124 -0.50 -18.46 3.61
N TYR A 125 -1.18 -17.99 2.56
CA TYR A 125 -1.41 -18.74 1.32
C TYR A 125 -0.41 -18.35 0.22
N MET A 126 -0.18 -17.05 0.05
CA MET A 126 0.65 -16.50 -1.02
C MET A 126 2.11 -16.96 -0.93
N LYS A 127 2.61 -17.36 0.25
CA LYS A 127 3.93 -18.00 0.37
C LYS A 127 4.11 -19.23 -0.52
N TYR A 128 3.02 -19.89 -0.94
CA TYR A 128 3.01 -21.04 -1.84
C TYR A 128 2.59 -20.71 -3.28
N SER A 129 2.30 -19.44 -3.58
CA SER A 129 1.92 -18.98 -4.93
C SER A 129 2.99 -19.34 -5.97
N LYS A 130 2.64 -19.42 -7.25
CA LYS A 130 3.65 -19.51 -8.33
C LYS A 130 4.18 -18.13 -8.73
N ASN A 131 3.51 -17.07 -8.29
CA ASN A 131 3.86 -15.69 -8.52
C ASN A 131 4.78 -15.18 -7.40
N ASP A 132 6.07 -15.03 -7.72
CA ASP A 132 7.08 -14.59 -6.75
C ASP A 132 6.91 -13.13 -6.32
N ASP A 133 6.29 -12.29 -7.14
CA ASP A 133 5.97 -10.92 -6.73
C ASP A 133 4.89 -10.89 -5.67
N LEU A 134 3.83 -11.70 -5.82
CA LEU A 134 2.78 -11.80 -4.79
C LEU A 134 3.34 -12.33 -3.47
N LYS A 135 4.23 -13.33 -3.49
CA LYS A 135 4.94 -13.77 -2.28
C LYS A 135 5.65 -12.62 -1.59
N ARG A 136 6.44 -11.85 -2.36
CA ARG A 136 7.26 -10.77 -1.82
C ARG A 136 6.41 -9.61 -1.28
N ILE A 137 5.36 -9.23 -1.99
CA ILE A 137 4.44 -8.15 -1.60
C ILE A 137 3.65 -8.57 -0.35
N PHE A 138 2.96 -9.71 -0.43
CA PHE A 138 2.64 -10.65 0.66
C PHE A 138 3.45 -10.47 1.95
N GLY A 139 4.68 -10.95 1.90
CA GLY A 139 5.57 -11.01 3.05
C GLY A 139 5.90 -9.64 3.63
N ARG A 140 6.05 -8.61 2.79
CA ARG A 140 6.31 -7.24 3.24
C ARG A 140 5.09 -6.62 3.94
N LEU A 141 3.90 -6.76 3.35
CA LEU A 141 2.68 -6.20 3.93
C LEU A 141 2.34 -6.87 5.27
N ALA A 142 2.58 -8.19 5.38
CA ALA A 142 2.30 -8.95 6.60
C ALA A 142 3.28 -8.70 7.77
N ALA A 143 4.46 -8.14 7.51
CA ALA A 143 5.51 -7.92 8.51
C ALA A 143 5.20 -6.79 9.51
N GLY A 144 4.18 -5.98 9.24
CA GLY A 144 3.84 -4.82 10.06
C GLY A 144 3.28 -5.17 11.45
N THR A 145 3.37 -4.19 12.34
CA THR A 145 2.66 -4.13 13.63
C THR A 145 1.77 -2.90 13.64
N ILE A 146 0.63 -2.99 14.33
CA ILE A 146 -0.34 -1.90 14.40
C ILE A 146 -0.84 -1.78 15.82
N SER A 147 -0.99 -0.52 16.27
CA SER A 147 -1.67 -0.24 17.52
C SER A 147 -3.18 -0.40 17.36
N ASN A 148 -3.78 -1.17 18.26
CA ASN A 148 -5.23 -1.30 18.35
C ASN A 148 -5.91 -0.11 19.07
N ASN A 149 -5.12 0.85 19.56
CA ASN A 149 -5.59 1.96 20.38
C ASN A 149 -5.15 3.31 19.78
N ASP A 150 -6.12 4.20 19.55
CA ASP A 150 -5.87 5.54 19.02
C ASP A 150 -5.10 6.43 19.99
N ASP A 151 -5.26 6.23 21.30
CA ASP A 151 -4.46 6.95 22.30
C ASP A 151 -2.98 6.63 22.18
N ASP A 152 -2.65 5.37 21.89
CA ASP A 152 -1.26 4.95 21.71
C ASP A 152 -0.71 5.53 20.41
N VAL A 153 -1.49 5.55 19.32
CA VAL A 153 -1.08 6.23 18.07
C VAL A 153 -0.83 7.73 18.31
N LYS A 154 -1.69 8.38 19.08
CA LYS A 154 -1.56 9.80 19.42
C LYS A 154 -0.35 10.06 20.30
N LYS A 155 -0.11 9.25 21.33
CA LYS A 155 1.05 9.35 22.22
C LYS A 155 2.35 9.13 21.47
N THR A 156 2.44 8.09 20.63
CA THR A 156 3.63 7.81 19.81
C THR A 156 3.90 8.94 18.82
N SER A 157 2.87 9.46 18.14
CA SER A 157 3.02 10.60 17.22
C SER A 157 3.50 11.85 17.95
N LYS A 158 2.95 12.14 19.14
CA LYS A 158 3.39 13.27 19.98
C LYS A 158 4.85 13.11 20.40
N LEU A 159 5.22 11.93 20.93
CA LEU A 159 6.59 11.64 21.37
C LEU A 159 7.58 11.79 20.21
N HIS A 160 7.22 11.29 19.02
CA HIS A 160 8.06 11.42 17.83
C HIS A 160 8.30 12.88 17.48
N GLY A 161 7.25 13.71 17.39
CA GLY A 161 7.42 15.14 17.11
C GLY A 161 8.18 15.88 18.21
N GLN A 162 8.03 15.50 19.48
CA GLN A 162 8.85 16.07 20.58
C GLN A 162 10.33 15.72 20.43
N LEU A 163 10.67 14.50 20.00
CA LEU A 163 12.04 14.12 19.73
C LEU A 163 12.61 14.89 18.53
N GLU A 164 11.86 14.99 17.43
CA GLU A 164 12.27 15.75 16.25
C GLU A 164 12.53 17.22 16.58
N ASP A 165 11.64 17.85 17.37
CA ASP A 165 11.80 19.24 17.83
C ASP A 165 13.07 19.42 18.68
N ILE A 166 13.29 18.55 19.68
CA ILE A 166 14.50 18.59 20.52
C ILE A 166 15.76 18.45 19.68
N TYR A 167 15.81 17.47 18.77
CA TYR A 167 16.98 17.25 17.91
C TYR A 167 17.22 18.41 16.94
N SER A 168 16.18 19.08 16.46
CA SER A 168 16.28 20.15 15.47
C SER A 168 16.59 21.52 16.08
N THR A 169 16.32 21.72 17.37
CA THR A 169 16.44 23.02 18.06
C THR A 169 17.59 23.09 19.06
N THR A 170 18.14 21.95 19.50
CA THR A 170 19.29 21.89 20.41
C THR A 170 20.56 22.41 19.71
N LYS A 171 21.27 23.33 20.38
CA LYS A 171 22.50 23.98 19.89
C LYS A 171 23.74 23.48 20.61
#